data_AF-A0A6J6SSM7-F1
#
_entry.id   AF-A0A6J6SSM7-F1
#
_cell.length_a   1.000
_cell.length_b   1.000
_cell.length_c   1.000
_cell.angle_alpha   90.00
_cell.angle_beta   90.00
_cell.angle_gamma   90.00
#
_symmetry.space_group_name_H-M   'P 1'
#
loop_
_entity.id
_entity.type
_entity.pdbx_description
1 polymer ?
#
loop_
_entity_poly.entity_id
_entity_poly.type
_entity_poly.pdbx_seq_one_letter_code
_entity_poly.pdbx_strand_id
1 'polypeptide(L)' 'MTDGPYETAAGFVLERLGRIAEVGDRVPVDEEHVVVVTEVDGNRITRVRLVSTPREEQDPEGGGGA' A
#
# COMPACT_ATOMS: atom_id res chain seq x y z
N MET A 1 8.03 -0.64 -19.62
CA MET A 1 7.84 0.26 -18.48
C MET A 1 8.99 -0.08 -17.55
N THR A 2 9.98 0.80 -17.46
CA THR A 2 11.21 0.53 -16.70
C THR A 2 10.82 0.36 -15.24
N ASP A 3 11.14 -0.80 -14.66
CA ASP A 3 11.12 -1.00 -13.20
C ASP A 3 11.67 0.28 -12.56
N GLY A 4 10.97 0.85 -11.58
CA GLY A 4 11.48 2.02 -10.85
C GLY A 4 12.87 1.71 -10.26
N PRO A 5 13.53 2.66 -9.59
CA PRO A 5 14.88 2.44 -9.03
C PRO A 5 14.96 1.37 -7.91
N TYR A 6 13.96 0.50 -7.77
CA TYR A 6 13.85 -0.56 -6.78
C TYR A 6 13.68 -1.91 -7.47
N GLU A 7 14.52 -2.86 -7.07
CA GLU A 7 14.43 -4.25 -7.53
C GLU A 7 13.61 -5.13 -6.56
N THR A 8 13.12 -4.57 -5.44
CA THR A 8 12.40 -5.33 -4.40
C THR A 8 11.22 -4.55 -3.81
N ALA A 9 10.21 -5.28 -3.32
CA ALA A 9 9.07 -4.70 -2.61
C ALA A 9 9.49 -3.93 -1.34
N ALA A 10 10.53 -4.39 -0.64
CA ALA A 10 11.05 -3.69 0.54
C ALA A 10 11.66 -2.33 0.17
N GLY A 11 12.42 -2.26 -0.94
CA GLY A 11 13.00 -1.02 -1.44
C GLY A 11 11.92 0.01 -1.80
N PHE A 12 10.85 -0.43 -2.47
CA PHE A 12 9.69 0.40 -2.79
C PHE A 12 9.05 1.01 -1.54
N VAL A 13 8.84 0.21 -0.48
CA VAL A 13 8.24 0.68 0.77
C VAL A 13 9.15 1.70 1.48
N LEU A 14 10.46 1.42 1.57
CA LEU A 14 11.41 2.28 2.26
C LEU A 14 11.58 3.64 1.59
N GLU A 15 11.62 3.71 0.26
CA GLU A 15 11.66 5.01 -0.42
C GLU A 15 10.42 5.84 -0.08
N ARG A 16 9.24 5.24 -0.21
CA ARG A 16 7.99 5.99 -0.01
C ARG A 16 7.83 6.51 1.42
N LEU A 17 8.32 5.75 2.39
CA LEU A 17 8.28 6.14 3.80
C LEU A 17 9.35 7.18 4.15
N GLY A 18 10.51 7.16 3.49
CA GLY A 18 11.64 8.05 3.80
C GLY A 18 12.24 7.83 5.21
N ARG A 19 11.90 6.72 5.87
CA ARG A 19 12.36 6.32 7.20
C ARG A 19 12.43 4.80 7.31
N ILE A 20 13.00 4.30 8.41
CA ILE A 20 12.92 2.88 8.75
C ILE A 20 11.43 2.50 8.90
N ALA A 21 11.06 1.41 8.24
CA ALA A 21 9.70 0.88 8.27
C ALA A 21 9.39 0.16 9.57
N GLU A 22 8.14 0.24 9.98
CA GLU A 22 7.58 -0.41 11.17
C GLU A 22 6.41 -1.31 10.76
N VAL A 23 6.12 -2.33 11.58
CA VAL A 23 4.96 -3.20 11.34
C VAL A 23 3.68 -2.38 11.41
N GLY A 24 2.82 -2.52 10.40
CA GLY A 24 1.58 -1.75 10.25
C GLY A 24 1.70 -0.56 9.31
N ASP A 25 2.91 -0.18 8.87
CA ASP A 25 3.08 0.86 7.85
C ASP A 25 2.35 0.50 6.56
N ARG A 26 1.74 1.51 5.94
CA ARG A 26 0.90 1.39 4.74
C ARG A 26 1.41 2.30 3.64
N VAL A 27 1.67 1.73 2.48
CA VAL A 27 2.17 2.46 1.31
C VAL A 27 1.26 2.20 0.10
N PRO A 28 0.63 3.25 -0.47
CA PRO A 28 -0.21 3.09 -1.66
C PRO A 28 0.65 2.78 -2.88
N VAL A 29 0.23 1.76 -3.64
CA VAL A 29 0.87 1.31 -4.89
C VAL A 29 0.21 1.97 -6.08
N ASP A 30 -1.11 1.88 -6.13
CA ASP A 30 -2.00 2.46 -7.14
C ASP A 30 -3.32 2.89 -6.48
N GLU A 31 -4.34 3.18 -7.29
CA GLU A 31 -5.65 3.64 -6.82
C GLU A 31 -6.43 2.57 -6.03
N GLU A 32 -6.11 1.29 -6.23
CA GLU A 32 -6.87 0.17 -5.69
C GLU A 32 -6.04 -0.71 -4.75
N HIS A 33 -4.74 -0.48 -4.61
CA HIS A 33 -3.86 -1.34 -3.82
C HIS A 33 -2.97 -0.59 -2.84
N VAL A 34 -2.84 -1.19 -1.65
CA VAL A 34 -1.91 -0.74 -0.62
C VAL A 34 -1.04 -1.90 -0.14
N VAL A 35 0.24 -1.63 0.01
CA VAL A 35 1.20 -2.55 0.63
C VAL A 35 1.23 -2.26 2.12
N VAL A 36 1.06 -3.30 2.92
CA VAL A 36 1.12 -3.24 4.39
C VAL A 36 2.35 -4.00 4.86
N VAL A 37 3.18 -3.36 5.68
CA VAL A 37 4.31 -4.03 6.33
C VAL A 37 3.78 -4.94 7.43
N THR A 38 4.06 -6.24 7.35
CA THR A 38 3.57 -7.21 8.34
C THR A 38 4.66 -7.76 9.23
N GLU A 39 5.91 -7.79 8.76
CA GLU A 39 7.06 -8.26 9.55
C GLU A 39 8.31 -7.44 9.24
N VAL A 40 9.01 -7.01 10.30
CA VAL A 40 10.30 -6.32 10.24
C VAL A 40 11.29 -7.07 11.15
N ASP A 41 12.46 -7.37 10.61
CA ASP A 41 13.59 -7.99 11.31
C ASP A 41 14.73 -6.98 11.42
N GLY A 42 14.85 -6.34 12.59
CA GLY A 42 15.74 -5.21 12.81
C GLY A 42 15.36 -4.01 11.91
N ASN A 43 16.12 -3.81 10.84
CA ASN A 43 15.94 -2.71 9.88
C ASN A 43 15.46 -3.23 8.51
N ARG A 44 15.22 -4.54 8.39
CA ARG A 44 14.86 -5.19 7.13
C ARG A 44 13.39 -5.58 7.16
N ILE A 45 12.63 -5.12 6.17
CA ILE A 45 11.28 -5.64 5.92
C ILE A 45 11.45 -7.07 5.41
N THR A 46 10.87 -8.04 6.11
CA THR A 46 10.91 -9.45 5.73
C THR A 46 9.61 -9.91 5.11
N ARG A 47 8.51 -9.22 5.40
CA ARG A 47 7.20 -9.55 4.83
C ARG A 47 6.30 -8.34 4.69
N VAL A 48 5.62 -8.33 3.56
CA VAL A 48 4.57 -7.38 3.24
C VAL A 48 3.32 -8.12 2.78
N ARG A 49 2.18 -7.47 2.92
CA ARG A 49 0.90 -7.92 2.39
C ARG A 49 0.38 -6.87 1.42
N LEU A 50 0.12 -7.27 0.19
CA LEU A 50 -0.68 -6.47 -0.74
C LEU A 50 -2.15 -6.67 -0.39
N VAL A 51 -2.89 -5.58 -0.21
CA VAL A 51 -4.34 -5.63 -0.05
C VAL A 51 -4.98 -4.71 -1.09
N SER A 52 -6.01 -5.22 -1.74
CA SER A 52 -6.88 -4.39 -2.57
C SER A 52 -7.75 -3.56 -1.62
N THR A 53 -7.72 -2.24 -1.76
CA THR A 53 -8.78 -1.40 -1.23
C THR A 53 -10.01 -1.68 -2.07
N PRO A 54 -11.16 -2.06 -1.48
CA PRO A 54 -12.40 -1.96 -2.22
C PRO A 54 -12.44 -0.52 -2.72
N ARG A 55 -12.52 -0.33 -4.04
CA ARG A 55 -12.95 0.96 -4.57
C ARG A 55 -14.24 1.24 -3.82
N GLU A 56 -14.29 2.30 -3.02
CA GLU A 56 -15.56 2.86 -2.59
C GLU A 56 -16.25 3.18 -3.92
N GLU A 57 -17.04 2.23 -4.42
CA GLU A 57 -18.11 2.49 -5.35
C GLU A 57 -18.84 3.62 -4.64
N GLN A 58 -18.68 4.84 -5.16
CA GLN A 58 -19.50 5.93 -4.70
C GLN A 58 -20.90 5.54 -5.15
N ASP A 59 -21.63 4.90 -4.25
CA ASP A 59 -23.07 4.78 -4.27
C ASP A 59 -23.62 6.12 -3.78
N PRO A 60 -24.07 7.04 -4.65
CA PRO A 60 -25.12 7.97 -4.26
C PRO A 60 -26.45 7.22 -4.40
N GLU A 61 -26.71 6.21 -3.57
CA GLU A 61 -28.10 5.76 -3.36
C GLU A 61 -28.75 6.63 -2.28
N GLY A 62 -29.41 7.68 -2.75
CA GLY A 62 -30.49 8.38 -2.08
C GLY A 62 -31.11 9.34 -3.08
N GLY A 63 -32.36 9.24 -3.53
CA GLY A 63 -33.52 8.51 -3.07
C GLY A 63 -34.73 9.40 -3.37
N GLY A 64 -35.68 8.91 -4.17
CA GLY A 64 -37.09 9.35 -4.21
C GLY A 64 -37.42 10.76 -4.72
N GLY A 65 -38.21 10.82 -5.80
CA GLY A 65 -39.17 11.90 -5.99
C GLY A 65 -39.46 12.31 -7.44
N ALA A 66 -40.45 11.69 -8.07
CA ALA A 66 -41.67 12.32 -8.62
C ALA A 66 -42.48 11.30 -9.42
#